data_AF-A0A327JSS8-F1
#
_entry.id   AF-A0A327JSS8-F1
#
_cell.length_a   1.000
_cell.length_b   1.000
_cell.length_c   1.000
_cell.angle_alpha   90.00
_cell.angle_beta   90.00
_cell.angle_gamma   90.00
#
_symmetry.space_group_name_H-M   'P 1'
#
loop_
_entity.id
_entity.type
_entity.pdbx_description
1 polymer ?
#
loop_
_entity_poly.entity_id
_entity_poly.type
_entity_poly.pdbx_seq_one_letter_code
_entity_poly.pdbx_strand_id
1 'polypeptide(L)'
;MSVNRFAAVATGAALAAAMWSAPAAADNVSDAIAALDPAITHMRIFGEWKKDEAEGRYRAIIRREAEPDVIRFFVQKVSDDAVVSTIELSEIHDRKLKVAGYNFEIDQFGLTLFVEVGPGDATDITYEVFFNEDGTYMFQPASN
;
A
#
# COMPACT_ATOMS: atom_id res chain seq x y z
N MET A 1 -16.19 65.11 -56.18
CA MET A 1 -17.47 64.42 -56.47
C MET A 1 -17.10 62.97 -56.81
N SER A 2 -17.61 61.90 -56.21
CA SER A 2 -18.79 61.70 -55.37
C SER A 2 -18.48 60.68 -54.27
N VAL A 3 -19.13 60.88 -53.12
CA VAL A 3 -19.13 60.01 -51.95
C VAL A 3 -20.13 58.87 -52.18
N ASN A 4 -19.77 57.61 -51.88
CA ASN A 4 -20.75 56.55 -51.64
C ASN A 4 -20.83 56.27 -50.14
N ARG A 5 -22.01 56.51 -49.58
CA ARG A 5 -22.44 56.14 -48.23
C ARG A 5 -23.56 55.10 -48.34
N PHE A 6 -23.89 54.52 -47.19
CA PHE A 6 -24.90 53.49 -46.87
C PHE A 6 -24.32 52.06 -46.91
N ALA A 7 -24.06 51.33 -45.82
CA ALA A 7 -24.64 51.16 -44.48
C ALA A 7 -25.11 49.70 -44.36
N ALA A 8 -24.66 48.99 -43.32
CA ALA A 8 -25.48 48.10 -42.51
C ALA A 8 -24.63 47.43 -41.42
N VAL A 9 -25.06 47.65 -40.18
CA VAL A 9 -24.60 47.04 -38.94
C VAL A 9 -25.20 45.63 -38.83
N ALA A 10 -24.42 44.62 -38.46
CA ALA A 10 -24.92 43.41 -37.79
C ALA A 10 -23.79 42.66 -37.08
N THR A 11 -23.66 42.94 -35.78
CA THR A 11 -23.63 41.98 -34.67
C THR A 11 -23.08 40.58 -34.94
N GLY A 12 -21.99 40.23 -34.25
CA GLY A 12 -21.50 38.85 -34.13
C GLY A 12 -20.44 38.72 -33.06
N ALA A 13 -20.82 38.88 -31.80
CA ALA A 13 -19.98 38.60 -30.65
C ALA A 13 -19.59 37.11 -30.64
N ALA A 14 -18.38 36.79 -31.09
CA ALA A 14 -17.74 35.51 -30.81
C ALA A 14 -16.87 35.64 -29.54
N LEU A 15 -17.48 36.14 -28.46
CA LEU A 15 -17.05 35.83 -27.09
C LEU A 15 -17.93 34.68 -26.60
N ALA A 16 -17.55 33.45 -26.89
CA ALA A 16 -18.06 32.30 -26.16
C ALA A 16 -17.12 31.11 -26.34
N ALA A 17 -16.56 30.67 -25.21
CA ALA A 17 -16.16 29.29 -24.99
C ALA A 17 -14.92 28.80 -25.76
N ALA A 18 -13.82 29.55 -25.71
CA ALA A 18 -12.59 28.89 -25.28
C ALA A 18 -12.82 28.47 -23.83
N MET A 19 -13.52 27.35 -23.65
CA MET A 19 -13.59 26.66 -22.38
C MET A 19 -12.14 26.35 -22.04
N TRP A 20 -11.58 27.19 -21.17
CA TRP A 20 -10.57 26.76 -20.21
C TRP A 20 -11.15 25.50 -19.58
N SER A 21 -10.85 24.36 -20.19
CA SER A 21 -10.71 23.11 -19.49
C SER A 21 -9.53 23.38 -18.56
N ALA A 22 -9.84 23.94 -17.38
CA ALA A 22 -8.96 23.78 -16.25
C ALA A 22 -8.62 22.29 -16.22
N PRO A 23 -7.34 21.91 -16.21
CA PRO A 23 -7.00 20.50 -16.05
C PRO A 23 -7.75 20.07 -14.79
N ALA A 24 -8.65 19.10 -14.94
CA ALA A 24 -9.29 18.48 -13.80
C ALA A 24 -8.12 18.08 -12.89
N ALA A 25 -8.03 18.70 -11.72
CA ALA A 25 -6.98 18.37 -10.77
C ALA A 25 -7.08 16.86 -10.57
N ALA A 26 -6.07 16.14 -11.03
CA ALA A 26 -6.07 14.70 -10.98
C ALA A 26 -6.34 14.30 -9.54
N ASP A 27 -7.28 13.38 -9.34
CA ASP A 27 -7.59 12.88 -8.01
C ASP A 27 -6.38 12.05 -7.58
N ASN A 28 -5.50 12.67 -6.79
CA ASN A 28 -4.26 12.07 -6.29
C ASN A 28 -4.52 10.71 -5.61
N VAL A 29 -5.72 10.49 -5.06
CA VAL A 29 -6.10 9.21 -4.47
C VAL A 29 -6.38 8.17 -5.56
N SER A 30 -7.19 8.51 -6.56
CA SER A 30 -7.46 7.62 -7.70
C SER A 30 -6.17 7.20 -8.41
N ASP A 31 -5.26 8.15 -8.63
CA ASP A 31 -3.97 7.87 -9.27
C ASP A 31 -3.08 6.98 -8.38
N ALA A 32 -3.04 7.22 -7.07
CA ALA A 32 -2.29 6.38 -6.13
C ALA A 32 -2.85 4.95 -6.05
N ILE A 33 -4.18 4.79 -6.10
CA ILE A 33 -4.81 3.47 -6.13
C ILE A 33 -4.54 2.76 -7.47
N ALA A 34 -4.58 3.48 -8.58
CA ALA A 34 -4.24 2.94 -9.90
C ALA A 34 -2.76 2.55 -10.01
N ALA A 35 -1.88 3.22 -9.26
CA ALA A 35 -0.45 2.92 -9.19
C ALA A 35 -0.09 1.77 -8.23
N LEU A 36 -1.05 1.24 -7.46
CA LEU A 36 -0.81 0.10 -6.59
C LEU A 36 -0.42 -1.14 -7.41
N ASP A 37 0.62 -1.85 -6.99
CA ASP A 37 1.02 -3.09 -7.66
C ASP A 37 -0.15 -4.09 -7.64
N PRO A 38 -0.67 -4.53 -8.80
CA PRO A 38 -1.80 -5.45 -8.87
C PRO A 38 -1.48 -6.84 -8.29
N ALA A 39 -0.21 -7.17 -8.07
CA ALA A 39 0.21 -8.37 -7.39
C ALA A 39 0.02 -8.30 -5.86
N ILE A 40 -0.29 -7.13 -5.29
CA ILE A 40 -0.63 -7.00 -3.87
C ILE A 40 -2.02 -7.57 -3.64
N THR A 41 -2.08 -8.72 -2.96
CA THR A 41 -3.35 -9.41 -2.67
C THR A 41 -3.90 -9.07 -1.29
N HIS A 42 -3.06 -8.59 -0.38
CA HIS A 42 -3.49 -8.18 0.95
C HIS A 42 -2.69 -6.97 1.43
N MET A 43 -3.39 -5.99 2.00
CA MET A 43 -2.79 -4.88 2.73
C MET A 43 -3.65 -4.57 3.95
N ARG A 44 -3.04 -4.57 5.13
CA ARG A 44 -3.74 -4.31 6.39
C ARG A 44 -2.88 -3.49 7.32
N ILE A 45 -3.45 -2.43 7.87
CA ILE A 45 -2.86 -1.67 8.97
C ILE A 45 -3.30 -2.32 10.28
N PHE A 46 -2.35 -2.53 11.19
CA PHE A 46 -2.61 -3.16 12.48
C PHE A 46 -1.65 -2.62 13.54
N GLY A 47 -2.10 -2.64 14.79
CA GLY A 47 -1.27 -2.23 15.92
C GLY A 47 -0.77 -0.79 15.87
N GLU A 48 -0.03 -0.43 16.92
CA GLU A 48 0.70 0.82 17.04
C GLU A 48 2.13 0.50 17.45
N TRP A 49 3.07 1.37 17.07
CA TRP A 49 4.45 1.30 17.54
C TRP A 49 4.88 2.66 18.04
N LYS A 50 5.79 2.64 19.00
CA LYS A 50 6.43 3.83 19.54
C LYS A 50 7.89 3.52 19.81
N LYS A 51 8.78 4.43 19.39
CA LYS A 51 10.21 4.36 19.67
C LYS A 51 10.73 5.79 19.79
N ASP A 52 11.29 6.12 20.95
CA ASP A 52 11.76 7.46 21.28
C ASP A 52 10.64 8.51 21.07
N GLU A 53 10.85 9.49 20.19
CA GLU A 53 9.88 10.53 19.82
C GLU A 53 9.03 10.15 18.60
N ALA A 54 9.28 8.99 17.97
CA ALA A 54 8.55 8.53 16.80
C ALA A 54 7.45 7.53 17.18
N GLU A 55 6.29 7.66 16.56
CA GLU A 55 5.16 6.73 16.72
C GLU A 55 4.40 6.54 15.39
N GLY A 56 3.62 5.48 15.33
CA GLY A 56 2.88 5.16 14.13
C GLY A 56 2.18 3.80 14.20
N ARG A 57 1.90 3.22 13.03
CA ARG A 57 1.19 1.93 12.90
C ARG A 57 2.00 0.93 12.11
N TYR A 58 1.76 -0.36 12.36
CA TYR A 58 2.28 -1.40 11.50
C TYR A 58 1.38 -1.59 10.28
N ARG A 59 1.97 -1.96 9.14
CA ARG A 59 1.26 -2.32 7.92
C ARG A 59 1.83 -3.61 7.35
N ALA A 60 0.98 -4.60 7.16
CA ALA A 60 1.30 -5.85 6.48
C ALA A 60 0.95 -5.69 5.00
N ILE A 61 1.82 -6.19 4.14
CA ILE A 61 1.61 -6.24 2.69
C ILE A 61 1.97 -7.64 2.22
N ILE A 62 1.04 -8.29 1.54
CA ILE A 62 1.26 -9.58 0.90
C ILE A 62 1.15 -9.39 -0.61
N ARG A 63 2.21 -9.76 -1.30
CA ARG A 63 2.31 -9.75 -2.76
C ARG A 63 2.45 -11.17 -3.28
N ARG A 64 1.65 -11.55 -4.28
CA ARG A 64 1.70 -12.87 -4.92
C ARG A 64 2.31 -12.77 -6.31
N GLU A 65 3.32 -13.59 -6.57
CA GLU A 65 3.91 -13.77 -7.90
C GLU A 65 3.17 -14.89 -8.64
N ALA A 66 2.92 -14.69 -9.93
CA ALA A 66 2.14 -15.64 -10.72
C ALA A 66 2.94 -16.87 -11.17
N GLU A 67 4.27 -16.73 -11.34
CA GLU A 67 5.15 -17.82 -11.77
C GLU A 67 6.60 -17.58 -11.29
N PRO A 68 7.13 -18.41 -10.38
CA PRO A 68 6.42 -19.44 -9.61
C PRO A 68 5.36 -18.82 -8.66
N ASP A 69 4.31 -19.58 -8.28
CA ASP A 69 3.30 -19.18 -7.28
C ASP A 69 3.95 -19.00 -5.89
N VAL A 70 4.56 -17.83 -5.69
CA VAL A 70 5.33 -17.48 -4.49
C VAL A 70 4.75 -16.24 -3.87
N ILE A 71 4.78 -16.21 -2.53
CA ILE A 71 4.27 -15.11 -1.73
C ILE A 71 5.46 -14.35 -1.15
N ARG A 72 5.39 -13.02 -1.20
CA ARG A 72 6.27 -12.12 -0.47
C ARG A 72 5.46 -11.41 0.60
N PHE A 73 5.91 -11.50 1.84
CA PHE A 73 5.22 -10.91 2.99
C PHE A 73 6.13 -9.83 3.60
N PHE A 74 5.65 -8.59 3.57
CA PHE A 74 6.31 -7.44 4.15
C PHE A 74 5.56 -6.92 5.39
N VAL A 75 6.32 -6.41 6.34
CA VAL A 75 5.85 -5.63 7.48
C VAL A 75 6.51 -4.27 7.44
N GLN A 76 5.71 -3.23 7.54
CA GLN A 76 6.16 -1.84 7.52
C GLN A 76 5.83 -1.14 8.82
N LYS A 77 6.72 -0.26 9.26
CA LYS A 77 6.38 0.82 10.19
C LYS A 77 6.01 2.03 9.37
N VAL A 78 4.81 2.58 9.61
CA VAL A 78 4.30 3.78 8.96
C VAL A 78 4.07 4.83 10.03
N SER A 79 4.54 6.06 9.81
CA SER A 79 4.31 7.22 10.68
C SER A 79 3.75 8.35 9.83
N ASP A 80 2.65 8.96 10.27
CA ASP A 80 1.86 9.90 9.46
C ASP A 80 1.60 9.33 8.06
N ASP A 81 2.19 9.96 7.03
CA ASP A 81 2.06 9.56 5.62
C ASP A 81 3.35 8.94 5.03
N ALA A 82 4.30 8.54 5.88
CA ALA A 82 5.61 8.06 5.47
C ALA A 82 5.89 6.62 5.94
N VAL A 83 6.52 5.83 5.06
CA VAL A 83 7.11 4.54 5.44
C VAL A 83 8.41 4.80 6.17
N VAL A 84 8.48 4.39 7.43
CA VAL A 84 9.68 4.51 8.28
C VAL A 84 10.64 3.36 8.03
N SER A 85 10.12 2.13 7.96
CA SER A 85 10.92 0.94 7.66
C SER A 85 10.08 -0.11 6.97
N THR A 86 10.74 -0.99 6.21
CA THR A 86 10.14 -2.18 5.58
C THR A 86 11.01 -3.38 5.89
N ILE A 87 10.38 -4.45 6.38
CA ILE A 87 11.01 -5.75 6.61
C ILE A 87 10.28 -6.76 5.74
N GLU A 88 11.04 -7.57 5.01
CA GLU A 88 10.52 -8.73 4.30
C GLU A 88 10.76 -9.99 5.13
N LEU A 89 9.73 -10.82 5.29
CA LEU A 89 9.83 -12.15 5.88
C LEU A 89 10.33 -13.12 4.81
N SER A 90 11.63 -13.07 4.55
CA SER A 90 12.29 -13.80 3.46
C SER A 90 12.03 -15.31 3.49
N GLU A 91 11.86 -15.90 4.67
CA GLU A 91 11.56 -17.32 4.86
C GLU A 91 10.28 -17.76 4.15
N ILE A 92 9.29 -16.87 4.04
CA ILE A 92 8.04 -17.15 3.31
C ILE A 92 8.33 -17.41 1.83
N HIS A 93 9.14 -16.54 1.22
CA HIS A 93 9.54 -16.66 -0.17
C HIS A 93 10.49 -17.85 -0.38
N ASP A 94 11.56 -17.92 0.41
CA ASP A 94 12.66 -18.87 0.20
C ASP A 94 12.24 -20.31 0.41
N ARG A 95 11.30 -20.54 1.35
CA ARG A 95 10.74 -21.86 1.63
C ARG A 95 9.44 -22.13 0.86
N LYS A 96 9.01 -21.20 0.01
CA LYS A 96 7.77 -21.28 -0.79
C LYS A 96 6.54 -21.56 0.08
N LEU A 97 6.47 -20.92 1.25
CA LEU A 97 5.36 -21.08 2.18
C LEU A 97 4.12 -20.39 1.64
N LYS A 98 2.98 -21.07 1.75
CA LYS A 98 1.68 -20.51 1.45
C LYS A 98 1.09 -19.95 2.73
N VAL A 99 0.92 -18.63 2.78
CA VAL A 99 0.31 -17.92 3.92
C VAL A 99 -1.21 -18.06 3.81
N ALA A 100 -1.81 -18.75 4.77
CA ALA A 100 -3.26 -18.89 4.90
C ALA A 100 -3.85 -17.70 5.68
N GLY A 101 -3.11 -17.20 6.66
CA GLY A 101 -3.53 -16.08 7.50
C GLY A 101 -2.39 -15.62 8.41
N TYR A 102 -2.67 -14.58 9.18
CA TYR A 102 -1.79 -14.18 10.26
C TYR A 102 -2.56 -13.42 11.35
N ASN A 103 -2.07 -13.54 12.58
CA ASN A 103 -2.49 -12.73 13.71
C ASN A 103 -1.28 -12.02 14.33
N PHE A 104 -1.53 -11.07 15.23
CA PHE A 104 -0.47 -10.28 15.84
C PHE A 104 -0.73 -10.06 17.32
N GLU A 105 0.36 -9.96 18.07
CA GLU A 105 0.38 -9.49 19.45
C GLU A 105 1.41 -8.38 19.58
N ILE A 106 1.10 -7.38 20.40
CA ILE A 106 2.00 -6.27 20.69
C ILE A 106 2.07 -6.15 22.20
N ASP A 107 3.30 -6.21 22.71
CA ASP A 107 3.59 -6.04 24.12
C ASP A 107 4.79 -5.10 24.33
N GLN A 108 5.32 -5.08 25.55
CA GLN A 108 6.47 -4.24 25.91
C GLN A 108 7.78 -4.65 25.22
N PHE A 109 7.86 -5.85 24.63
CA PHE A 109 9.04 -6.37 23.96
C PHE A 109 8.98 -6.19 22.44
N GLY A 110 7.80 -5.93 21.89
CA GLY A 110 7.64 -5.52 20.50
C GLY A 110 6.42 -6.13 19.83
N LEU A 111 6.55 -6.30 18.51
CA LEU A 111 5.55 -6.97 17.68
C LEU A 111 5.91 -8.45 17.57
N THR A 112 4.92 -9.31 17.79
CA THR A 112 4.97 -10.72 17.41
C THR A 112 3.90 -10.99 16.36
N LEU A 113 4.27 -11.61 15.24
CA LEU A 113 3.32 -12.13 14.26
C LEU A 113 3.24 -13.64 14.35
N PHE A 114 2.01 -14.15 14.32
CA PHE A 114 1.71 -15.57 14.16
C PHE A 114 1.25 -15.78 12.73
N VAL A 115 2.11 -16.36 11.90
CA VAL A 115 1.87 -16.59 10.48
C VAL A 115 1.42 -18.03 10.28
N GLU A 116 0.18 -18.21 9.87
CA GLU A 116 -0.40 -19.50 9.55
C GLU A 116 -0.01 -19.89 8.12
N VAL A 117 0.64 -21.04 7.98
CA VAL A 117 1.04 -21.58 6.69
C VAL A 117 0.49 -22.98 6.45
N GLY A 118 0.16 -23.27 5.20
CA GLY A 118 -0.33 -24.57 4.79
C GLY A 118 -0.88 -24.57 3.37
N PRO A 119 -1.24 -25.73 2.83
CA PRO A 119 -1.77 -25.86 1.47
C PRO A 119 -3.19 -25.30 1.39
N GLY A 120 -3.33 -23.98 1.22
CA GLY A 120 -4.64 -23.34 1.06
C GLY A 120 -5.40 -23.21 2.39
N ASP A 121 -6.61 -23.76 2.46
CA ASP A 121 -7.56 -23.59 3.58
C ASP A 121 -7.24 -24.47 4.81
N ALA A 122 -6.20 -25.31 4.72
CA ALA A 122 -5.68 -26.10 5.83
C ALA A 122 -4.42 -25.42 6.40
N THR A 123 -4.49 -24.95 7.64
CA THR A 123 -3.32 -24.48 8.40
C THR A 123 -2.59 -25.69 8.96
N ASP A 124 -1.38 -25.96 8.47
CA ASP A 124 -0.57 -27.10 8.89
C ASP A 124 0.47 -26.71 9.94
N ILE A 125 1.00 -25.48 9.86
CA ILE A 125 2.09 -25.00 10.71
C ILE A 125 1.87 -23.50 10.98
N THR A 126 2.02 -23.09 12.24
CA THR A 126 2.13 -21.68 12.61
C THR A 126 3.59 -21.33 12.85
N TYR A 127 4.05 -20.26 12.22
CA TYR A 127 5.34 -19.65 12.53
C TYR A 127 5.13 -18.42 13.41
N GLU A 128 5.95 -18.29 14.43
CA GLU A 128 6.07 -17.10 15.24
C GLU A 128 7.21 -16.23 14.68
N VAL A 129 6.93 -14.93 14.54
CA VAL A 129 7.87 -13.93 14.06
C VAL A 129 7.99 -12.82 15.09
N PHE A 130 9.10 -12.83 15.83
CA PHE A 130 9.39 -11.81 16.84
C PHE A 130 10.22 -10.68 16.24
N PHE A 131 9.72 -9.46 16.26
CA PHE A 131 10.41 -8.28 15.73
C PHE A 131 11.17 -7.55 16.83
N ASN A 132 12.49 -7.48 16.68
CA ASN A 132 13.37 -6.76 17.59
C ASN A 132 13.31 -5.25 17.34
N GLU A 133 13.66 -4.46 18.35
CA GLU A 133 13.68 -3.00 18.26
C GLU A 133 14.73 -2.44 17.27
N ASP A 134 15.77 -3.21 16.98
CA ASP A 134 16.86 -2.87 16.05
C ASP A 134 16.48 -3.11 14.58
N GLY A 135 15.26 -3.61 14.31
CA GLY A 135 14.77 -3.89 12.97
C GLY A 135 15.12 -5.29 12.46
N THR A 136 15.76 -6.12 13.28
CA THR A 136 15.90 -7.56 13.01
C THR A 136 14.66 -8.33 13.45
N TYR A 137 14.52 -9.58 13.03
CA TYR A 137 13.44 -10.45 13.48
C TYR A 137 13.94 -11.90 13.64
N MET A 138 13.19 -12.68 14.40
CA MET A 138 13.37 -14.12 14.55
C MET A 138 12.16 -14.84 13.98
N PHE A 139 12.37 -15.81 13.08
CA PHE A 139 11.32 -16.61 12.47
C PHE A 139 11.47 -18.08 12.90
N GLN A 140 10.51 -18.58 13.68
CA GLN A 140 10.58 -19.91 14.28
C GLN A 140 9.21 -20.59 14.29
N PRO A 141 9.12 -21.94 14.28
CA PRO A 141 7.86 -22.62 14.51
C PRO A 141 7.27 -22.19 15.86
N ALA A 142 5.97 -21.89 15.91
CA ALA A 142 5.30 -21.58 17.16
C ALA A 142 5.27 -22.84 18.05
N SER A 143 5.72 -22.72 19.30
CA SER A 143 5.63 -23.78 20.30
C SER A 143 4.28 -23.69 21.01
N ASN A 144 3.42 -24.69 20.81
CA ASN A 144 2.22 -24.90 21.63
C ASN A 144 2.56 -25.40 23.04
#